data_AF-U1QNP9-F1
#
_entry.id   AF-U1QNP9-F1
#
_cell.length_a   1.000
_cell.length_b   1.000
_cell.length_c   1.000
_cell.angle_alpha   90.00
_cell.angle_beta   90.00
_cell.angle_gamma   90.00
#
_symmetry.space_group_name_H-M   'P 1'
#
loop_
_entity.id
_entity.type
_entity.pdbx_description
1 polymer ?
#
loop_
_entity_poly.entity_id
_entity_poly.type
_entity_poly.pdbx_seq_one_letter_code
_entity_poly.pdbx_strand_id
1 'polypeptide(L)'
;MTVGSALQTGLRLLVDRPSDVLPVYLLGIGLTAIVRVPLVVAVGAALAILVSDGRLEALVTELEPFLETTDFDPAALETAPSSIPPDLEAAVVDVFSPDVVGLLGGGVGLALVVGVVAGGLSNAVALHGIYGALRGDDGVRAALSGLGDDWLSFVGLSILQTLLTLLGLVPIVLGLGLFALSQAAGVVATAVGVLLGVGLIVVSSLLLAFTGQSIVADDVGLADGVRRSARLPVTRPWTVVGYAVVAITVFAVLSILGSLFSLLGVSQLSGLVGPLLFLPFLDIFKFGLYTDRSFPIAASATEPATAAYAETRSHRARFVAAFRGGLAALGNFLRRAPLSVLFATAIFAAAAIVGYQVTAGFGTEIPTPTEPGMVFGALPLDTFVMLAANNWLVSATATFGGFALGVSTGVDMLLNGGLVGALYGVTDQTAFLALVAPHGVIELPAIFVAGGLGFHIAAVVLGVLTGGATVTRLVETLRLAYRVLLGLAVVLIVAALIEAFLTPAIAASILG
;
A
#
# COMPACT_ATOMS: atom_id res chain seq x y z
N MET A 1 -20.13 19.20 -21.51
CA MET A 1 -20.50 18.73 -20.16
C MET A 1 -20.04 19.75 -19.12
N THR A 2 -20.83 20.00 -18.06
CA THR A 2 -20.44 20.95 -17.01
C THR A 2 -19.62 20.24 -15.91
N VAL A 3 -18.78 20.98 -15.20
CA VAL A 3 -18.03 20.47 -14.02
C VAL A 3 -18.99 19.80 -13.03
N GLY A 4 -20.18 20.39 -12.82
CA GLY A 4 -21.21 19.83 -11.93
C GLY A 4 -21.69 18.42 -12.34
N SER A 5 -21.95 18.19 -13.62
CA SER A 5 -22.32 16.85 -14.11
C SER A 5 -21.17 15.82 -14.01
N ALA A 6 -19.91 16.25 -14.15
CA ALA A 6 -18.76 15.37 -13.95
C ALA A 6 -18.61 14.94 -12.49
N LEU A 7 -18.79 15.88 -11.54
CA LEU A 7 -18.75 15.60 -10.10
C LEU A 7 -19.84 14.62 -9.69
N GLN A 8 -21.07 14.80 -10.20
CA GLN A 8 -22.18 13.90 -9.89
C GLN A 8 -21.96 12.49 -10.44
N THR A 9 -21.38 12.37 -11.64
CA THR A 9 -21.03 11.08 -12.24
C THR A 9 -19.96 10.35 -11.39
N GLY A 10 -18.94 11.07 -10.93
CA GLY A 10 -17.90 10.55 -10.03
C GLY A 10 -18.46 9.94 -8.76
N LEU A 11 -19.37 10.67 -8.08
CA LEU A 11 -19.99 10.18 -6.84
C LEU A 11 -20.91 8.99 -7.09
N ARG A 12 -21.74 9.04 -8.14
CA ARG A 12 -22.72 7.98 -8.40
C ARG A 12 -22.06 6.66 -8.76
N LEU A 13 -21.05 6.63 -9.63
CA LEU A 13 -20.41 5.37 -10.01
C LEU A 13 -19.80 4.65 -8.80
N LEU A 14 -19.16 5.39 -7.88
CA LEU A 14 -18.58 4.83 -6.67
C LEU A 14 -19.62 4.29 -5.69
N VAL A 15 -20.77 4.95 -5.58
CA VAL A 15 -21.83 4.57 -4.63
C VAL A 15 -22.72 3.46 -5.20
N ASP A 16 -23.01 3.50 -6.50
CA ASP A 16 -23.97 2.61 -7.15
C ASP A 16 -23.33 1.34 -7.71
N ARG A 17 -22.07 1.41 -8.19
CA ARG A 17 -21.32 0.25 -8.71
C ARG A 17 -19.94 0.08 -8.06
N PRO A 18 -19.83 0.04 -6.73
CA PRO A 18 -18.53 -0.10 -6.05
C PRO A 18 -17.80 -1.40 -6.43
N SER A 19 -18.52 -2.47 -6.77
CA SER A 19 -17.93 -3.76 -7.17
C SER A 19 -17.27 -3.75 -8.55
N ASP A 20 -17.50 -2.73 -9.37
CA ASP A 20 -16.83 -2.57 -10.67
C ASP A 20 -15.63 -1.61 -10.58
N VAL A 21 -15.50 -0.87 -9.47
CA VAL A 21 -14.44 0.12 -9.27
C VAL A 21 -13.44 -0.34 -8.21
N LEU A 22 -13.89 -0.64 -6.99
CA LEU A 22 -12.99 -0.91 -5.86
C LEU A 22 -12.04 -2.11 -6.08
N PRO A 23 -12.46 -3.24 -6.70
CA PRO A 23 -11.53 -4.33 -6.98
C PRO A 23 -10.39 -3.93 -7.94
N VAL A 24 -10.64 -2.97 -8.83
CA VAL A 24 -9.66 -2.45 -9.78
C VAL A 24 -8.57 -1.65 -9.06
N TYR A 25 -8.95 -0.79 -8.11
CA TYR A 25 -8.00 -0.04 -7.29
C TYR A 25 -7.26 -0.92 -6.28
N LEU A 26 -7.93 -1.93 -5.72
CA LEU A 26 -7.27 -2.92 -4.88
C LEU A 26 -6.26 -3.77 -5.67
N LEU A 27 -6.56 -4.10 -6.92
CA LEU A 27 -5.59 -4.71 -7.83
C LEU A 27 -4.39 -3.78 -8.07
N GLY A 28 -4.62 -2.49 -8.28
CA GLY A 28 -3.57 -1.48 -8.35
C GLY A 28 -2.68 -1.42 -7.10
N ILE A 29 -3.29 -1.47 -5.90
CA ILE A 29 -2.58 -1.55 -4.61
C ILE A 29 -1.74 -2.83 -4.50
N GLY A 30 -2.29 -3.98 -4.92
CA GLY A 30 -1.56 -5.25 -4.95
C GLY A 30 -0.39 -5.24 -5.93
N LEU A 31 -0.56 -4.63 -7.10
CA LEU A 31 0.51 -4.46 -8.08
C LEU A 31 1.64 -3.59 -7.54
N THR A 32 1.34 -2.48 -6.88
CA THR A 32 2.38 -1.59 -6.32
C THR A 32 3.03 -2.15 -5.06
N ALA A 33 2.42 -3.12 -4.37
CA ALA A 33 3.04 -3.80 -3.24
C ALA A 33 4.35 -4.52 -3.63
N ILE A 34 4.49 -4.95 -4.89
CA ILE A 34 5.71 -5.62 -5.39
C ILE A 34 6.97 -4.74 -5.30
N VAL A 35 6.81 -3.41 -5.20
CA VAL A 35 7.91 -2.45 -5.00
C VAL A 35 8.70 -2.73 -3.73
N ARG A 36 8.04 -3.31 -2.72
CA ARG A 36 8.68 -3.65 -1.45
C ARG A 36 9.58 -4.87 -1.55
N VAL A 37 9.37 -5.75 -2.54
CA VAL A 37 10.08 -7.02 -2.66
C VAL A 37 11.60 -6.83 -2.77
N PRO A 38 12.14 -5.98 -3.68
CA PRO A 38 13.58 -5.73 -3.73
C PRO A 38 14.16 -5.18 -2.42
N LEU A 39 13.40 -4.33 -1.72
CA LEU A 39 13.84 -3.74 -0.45
C LEU A 39 13.91 -4.79 0.65
N VAL A 40 12.86 -5.62 0.78
CA VAL A 40 12.82 -6.68 1.80
C VAL A 40 13.89 -7.73 1.54
N VAL A 41 14.09 -8.13 0.28
CA VAL A 41 15.17 -9.05 -0.10
C VAL A 41 16.54 -8.44 0.20
N ALA A 42 16.72 -7.15 -0.08
CA ALA A 42 17.96 -6.45 0.21
C ALA A 42 18.23 -6.38 1.73
N VAL A 43 17.25 -5.94 2.52
CA VAL A 43 17.39 -5.88 3.98
C VAL A 43 17.64 -7.28 4.55
N GLY A 44 16.89 -8.29 4.10
CA GLY A 44 17.08 -9.67 4.55
C GLY A 44 18.47 -10.22 4.23
N ALA A 45 19.00 -9.95 3.03
CA ALA A 45 20.34 -10.39 2.65
C ALA A 45 21.45 -9.61 3.39
N ALA A 46 21.27 -8.30 3.62
CA ALA A 46 22.17 -7.52 4.47
C ALA A 46 22.20 -8.08 5.90
N LEU A 47 21.04 -8.36 6.49
CA LEU A 47 20.96 -8.98 7.82
C LEU A 47 21.61 -10.36 7.84
N ALA A 48 21.41 -11.18 6.80
CA ALA A 48 22.04 -12.50 6.72
C ALA A 48 23.57 -12.41 6.72
N ILE A 49 24.16 -11.44 6.02
CA ILE A 49 25.61 -11.18 6.02
C ILE A 49 26.07 -10.71 7.40
N LEU A 50 25.36 -9.75 8.00
CA LEU A 50 25.70 -9.23 9.33
C LEU A 50 25.67 -10.31 10.40
N VAL A 51 24.70 -11.23 10.32
CA VAL A 51 24.59 -12.38 11.23
C VAL A 51 25.66 -13.43 10.94
N SER A 52 25.92 -13.77 9.67
CA SER A 52 26.92 -14.80 9.32
C SER A 52 28.33 -14.42 9.73
N ASP A 53 28.62 -13.12 9.70
CA ASP A 53 29.95 -12.58 9.98
C ASP A 53 30.13 -12.21 11.47
N GLY A 54 29.11 -12.41 12.32
CA GLY A 54 29.12 -12.03 13.73
C GLY A 54 29.10 -10.51 13.99
N ARG A 55 28.97 -9.70 12.93
CA ARG A 55 28.98 -8.23 13.00
C ARG A 55 27.76 -7.68 13.74
N LEU A 56 26.61 -8.35 13.62
CA LEU A 56 25.42 -7.99 14.38
C LEU A 56 25.59 -8.29 15.89
N GLU A 57 26.19 -9.42 16.24
CA GLU A 57 26.47 -9.80 17.63
C GLU A 57 27.47 -8.83 18.28
N ALA A 58 28.53 -8.46 17.54
CA ALA A 58 29.49 -7.45 17.96
C ALA A 58 28.81 -6.09 18.22
N LEU A 59 27.93 -5.63 17.32
CA LEU A 59 27.17 -4.40 17.53
C LEU A 59 26.33 -4.46 18.81
N VAL A 60 25.58 -5.54 19.02
CA VAL A 60 24.71 -5.70 20.19
C VAL A 60 25.55 -5.70 21.48
N THR A 61 26.66 -6.43 21.49
CA THR A 61 27.57 -6.54 22.65
C THR A 61 28.16 -5.20 23.05
N GLU A 62 28.50 -4.33 22.08
CA GLU A 62 29.04 -2.99 22.36
C GLU A 62 27.95 -1.96 22.68
N LEU A 63 26.75 -2.15 22.11
CA LEU A 63 25.63 -1.21 22.27
C LEU A 63 24.96 -1.34 23.64
N GLU A 64 24.80 -2.57 24.16
CA GLU A 64 24.11 -2.83 25.42
C GLU A 64 24.73 -2.08 26.61
N PRO A 65 26.05 -2.19 26.89
CA PRO A 65 26.68 -1.42 27.97
C PRO A 65 26.58 0.10 27.77
N PHE A 66 26.63 0.56 26.51
CA PHE A 66 26.49 1.97 26.20
C PHE A 66 25.10 2.49 26.54
N LEU A 67 24.04 1.72 26.23
CA LEU A 67 22.67 2.08 26.57
C LEU A 67 22.42 2.07 28.08
N GLU A 68 23.03 1.17 28.83
CA GLU A 68 22.89 1.10 30.29
C GLU A 68 23.63 2.22 31.03
N THR A 69 24.77 2.66 30.49
CA THR A 69 25.66 3.63 31.16
C THR A 69 25.43 5.08 30.72
N THR A 70 24.71 5.29 29.61
CA THR A 70 24.46 6.62 29.07
C THR A 70 23.12 7.17 29.55
N ASP A 71 23.17 8.33 30.20
CA ASP A 71 21.96 9.11 30.49
C ASP A 71 21.53 9.89 29.24
N PHE A 72 20.40 9.49 28.67
CA PHE A 72 19.82 10.12 27.48
C PHE A 72 18.87 11.28 27.81
N ASP A 73 18.79 11.73 29.07
CA ASP A 73 18.08 12.97 29.41
C ASP A 73 18.70 14.14 28.64
N PRO A 74 17.90 14.91 27.86
CA PRO A 74 18.39 16.09 27.14
C PRO A 74 19.20 17.04 28.03
N ALA A 75 18.82 17.20 29.30
CA ALA A 75 19.54 18.07 30.24
C ALA A 75 20.91 17.49 30.66
N ALA A 76 21.03 16.17 30.76
CA ALA A 76 22.29 15.49 31.03
C ALA A 76 23.25 15.57 29.83
N LEU A 77 22.72 15.35 28.62
CA LEU A 77 23.50 15.44 27.37
C LEU A 77 24.03 16.85 27.07
N GLU A 78 23.31 17.90 27.47
CA GLU A 78 23.78 19.29 27.34
C GLU A 78 24.97 19.61 28.26
N THR A 79 25.08 18.93 29.41
CA THR A 79 26.11 19.20 30.43
C THR A 79 27.32 18.28 30.30
N ALA A 80 27.13 17.05 29.81
CA ALA A 80 28.19 16.10 29.52
C ALA A 80 27.80 15.27 28.27
N PRO A 81 28.24 15.67 27.07
CA PRO A 81 27.96 14.90 25.87
C PRO A 81 28.62 13.52 26.00
N SER A 82 27.82 12.45 25.85
CA SER A 82 28.33 11.10 25.88
C SER A 82 29.22 10.86 24.64
N SER A 83 30.48 10.50 24.89
CA SER A 83 31.39 10.08 23.82
C SER A 83 31.08 8.65 23.44
N ILE A 84 30.82 8.41 22.16
CA ILE A 84 30.65 7.05 21.62
C ILE A 84 31.97 6.29 21.84
N PRO A 85 31.97 5.12 22.50
CA PRO A 85 33.17 4.30 22.66
C PRO A 85 33.77 3.93 21.30
N PRO A 86 35.11 3.86 21.16
CA PRO A 86 35.75 3.51 19.88
C PRO A 86 35.34 2.14 19.32
N ASP A 87 35.03 1.18 20.20
CA ASP A 87 34.61 -0.16 19.80
C ASP A 87 33.17 -0.17 19.26
N LEU A 88 32.27 0.61 19.87
CA LEU A 88 30.93 0.87 19.34
C LEU A 88 30.99 1.69 18.02
N GLU A 89 31.84 2.72 18.01
CA GLU A 89 32.56 3.27 16.84
C GLU A 89 32.65 2.30 15.65
N ALA A 90 33.58 1.38 15.81
CA ALA A 90 33.97 0.40 14.83
C ALA A 90 32.83 -0.56 14.48
N ALA A 91 32.08 -1.05 15.47
CA ALA A 91 30.96 -1.96 15.25
C ALA A 91 29.86 -1.31 14.39
N VAL A 92 29.55 -0.03 14.61
CA VAL A 92 28.60 0.73 13.78
C VAL A 92 29.14 0.91 12.36
N VAL A 93 30.40 1.32 12.20
CA VAL A 93 31.01 1.46 10.87
C VAL A 93 31.01 0.14 10.12
N ASP A 94 31.33 -0.95 10.82
CA ASP A 94 31.33 -2.28 10.25
C ASP A 94 29.95 -2.60 9.71
N VAL A 95 28.84 -2.36 10.43
CA VAL A 95 27.47 -2.60 9.92
C VAL A 95 27.21 -1.89 8.57
N PHE A 96 27.81 -0.72 8.33
CA PHE A 96 27.72 0.03 7.06
C PHE A 96 28.83 -0.30 6.06
N SER A 97 29.36 -1.53 6.10
CA SER A 97 30.33 -2.05 5.12
C SER A 97 29.90 -1.82 3.66
N PRO A 98 30.85 -1.70 2.72
CA PRO A 98 30.55 -1.44 1.31
C PRO A 98 29.60 -2.45 0.64
N ASP A 99 29.66 -3.72 1.02
CA ASP A 99 28.77 -4.79 0.56
C ASP A 99 27.33 -4.60 1.04
N VAL A 100 27.13 -4.30 2.34
CA VAL A 100 25.79 -3.95 2.89
C VAL A 100 25.24 -2.70 2.20
N VAL A 101 26.03 -1.63 2.09
CA VAL A 101 25.60 -0.39 1.43
C VAL A 101 25.29 -0.61 -0.04
N GLY A 102 26.13 -1.38 -0.76
CA GLY A 102 25.90 -1.71 -2.16
C GLY A 102 24.63 -2.55 -2.36
N LEU A 103 24.36 -3.48 -1.45
CA LEU A 103 23.19 -4.35 -1.49
C LEU A 103 21.90 -3.56 -1.20
N LEU A 104 21.90 -2.71 -0.16
CA LEU A 104 20.77 -1.82 0.15
C LEU A 104 20.53 -0.80 -0.98
N GLY A 105 21.59 -0.18 -1.49
CA GLY A 105 21.52 0.77 -2.61
C GLY A 105 20.99 0.11 -3.89
N GLY A 106 21.45 -1.11 -4.19
CA GLY A 106 20.93 -1.92 -5.30
C GLY A 106 19.46 -2.29 -5.12
N GLY A 107 19.05 -2.65 -3.90
CA GLY A 107 17.66 -2.91 -3.53
C GLY A 107 16.77 -1.69 -3.76
N VAL A 108 17.20 -0.50 -3.33
CA VAL A 108 16.49 0.77 -3.59
C VAL A 108 16.40 1.05 -5.09
N GLY A 109 17.50 0.90 -5.83
CA GLY A 109 17.50 1.10 -7.29
C GLY A 109 16.53 0.17 -8.01
N LEU A 110 16.52 -1.11 -7.66
CA LEU A 110 15.58 -2.09 -8.23
C LEU A 110 14.14 -1.80 -7.82
N ALA A 111 13.89 -1.40 -6.57
CA ALA A 111 12.56 -0.99 -6.10
C ALA A 111 12.02 0.20 -6.91
N LEU A 112 12.86 1.19 -7.23
CA LEU A 112 12.46 2.33 -8.07
C LEU A 112 12.07 1.88 -9.48
N VAL A 113 12.86 1.01 -10.12
CA VAL A 113 12.54 0.48 -11.46
C VAL A 113 11.23 -0.31 -11.44
N VAL A 114 11.08 -1.22 -10.46
CA VAL A 114 9.86 -1.99 -10.25
C VAL A 114 8.68 -1.07 -9.99
N GLY A 115 8.87 0.02 -9.24
CA GLY A 115 7.83 1.02 -8.96
C GLY A 115 7.33 1.77 -10.17
N VAL A 116 8.22 2.12 -11.11
CA VAL A 116 7.81 2.74 -12.38
C VAL A 116 6.95 1.79 -13.21
N VAL A 117 7.37 0.52 -13.30
CA VAL A 117 6.59 -0.49 -14.05
C VAL A 117 5.25 -0.75 -13.36
N ALA A 118 5.25 -1.05 -12.06
CA ALA A 118 4.05 -1.33 -11.29
C ALA A 118 3.07 -0.14 -11.28
N GLY A 119 3.58 1.09 -11.20
CA GLY A 119 2.77 2.31 -11.30
C GLY A 119 2.10 2.45 -12.67
N GLY A 120 2.82 2.18 -13.76
CA GLY A 120 2.25 2.12 -15.11
C GLY A 120 1.14 1.07 -15.23
N LEU A 121 1.40 -0.18 -14.83
CA LEU A 121 0.41 -1.26 -14.89
C LEU A 121 -0.83 -0.98 -14.01
N SER A 122 -0.62 -0.42 -12.81
CA SER A 122 -1.70 -0.01 -11.91
C SER A 122 -2.59 1.06 -12.54
N ASN A 123 -1.99 2.08 -13.18
CA ASN A 123 -2.73 3.13 -13.89
C ASN A 123 -3.50 2.56 -15.10
N ALA A 124 -2.92 1.61 -15.85
CA ALA A 124 -3.61 0.96 -16.97
C ALA A 124 -4.88 0.25 -16.48
N VAL A 125 -4.73 -0.61 -15.47
CA VAL A 125 -5.83 -1.33 -14.81
C VAL A 125 -6.92 -0.36 -14.33
N ALA A 126 -6.53 0.70 -13.60
CA ALA A 126 -7.44 1.71 -13.09
C ALA A 126 -8.23 2.41 -14.19
N LEU A 127 -7.53 2.97 -15.20
CA LEU A 127 -8.18 3.79 -16.21
C LEU A 127 -9.07 2.99 -17.17
N HIS A 128 -8.64 1.79 -17.61
CA HIS A 128 -9.51 0.93 -18.43
C HIS A 128 -10.71 0.41 -17.63
N GLY A 129 -10.52 0.07 -16.36
CA GLY A 129 -11.61 -0.38 -15.50
C GLY A 129 -12.66 0.71 -15.26
N ILE A 130 -12.22 1.93 -14.94
CA ILE A 130 -13.11 3.08 -14.81
C ILE A 130 -13.82 3.38 -16.14
N TYR A 131 -13.11 3.37 -17.26
CA TYR A 131 -13.71 3.69 -18.55
C TYR A 131 -14.76 2.67 -18.99
N GLY A 132 -14.48 1.37 -18.79
CA GLY A 132 -15.45 0.29 -19.03
C GLY A 132 -16.68 0.43 -18.13
N ALA A 133 -16.47 0.64 -16.82
CA ALA A 133 -17.58 0.83 -15.88
C ALA A 133 -18.45 2.04 -16.24
N LEU A 134 -17.82 3.14 -16.70
CA LEU A 134 -18.52 4.33 -17.19
C LEU A 134 -19.34 4.05 -18.47
N ARG A 135 -18.89 3.15 -19.35
CA ARG A 135 -19.66 2.73 -20.53
C ARG A 135 -20.78 1.72 -20.21
N GLY A 136 -20.89 1.29 -18.97
CA GLY A 136 -21.86 0.29 -18.51
C GLY A 136 -21.33 -1.14 -18.53
N ASP A 137 -20.10 -1.35 -18.99
CA ASP A 137 -19.44 -2.66 -19.05
C ASP A 137 -19.01 -3.16 -17.65
N ASP A 138 -18.44 -4.36 -17.63
CA ASP A 138 -17.81 -4.95 -16.45
C ASP A 138 -16.44 -4.30 -16.22
N GLY A 139 -16.31 -3.49 -15.17
CA GLY A 139 -15.08 -2.73 -14.90
C GLY A 139 -13.86 -3.61 -14.62
N VAL A 140 -14.04 -4.76 -13.94
CA VAL A 140 -12.92 -5.68 -13.66
C VAL A 140 -12.46 -6.36 -14.95
N ARG A 141 -13.40 -6.76 -15.82
CA ARG A 141 -13.06 -7.32 -17.14
C ARG A 141 -12.35 -6.29 -18.02
N ALA A 142 -12.88 -5.07 -18.09
CA ALA A 142 -12.29 -3.98 -18.87
C ALA A 142 -10.87 -3.63 -18.40
N ALA A 143 -10.64 -3.64 -17.09
CA ALA A 143 -9.31 -3.43 -16.52
C ALA A 143 -8.30 -4.49 -16.98
N LEU A 144 -8.68 -5.77 -17.00
CA LEU A 144 -7.80 -6.86 -17.42
C LEU A 144 -7.56 -6.91 -18.93
N SER A 145 -8.59 -6.64 -19.75
CA SER A 145 -8.40 -6.57 -21.20
C SER A 145 -7.49 -5.40 -21.57
N GLY A 146 -7.76 -4.22 -21.02
CA GLY A 146 -6.95 -3.03 -21.27
C GLY A 146 -5.51 -3.13 -20.78
N LEU A 147 -5.27 -3.86 -19.69
CA LEU A 147 -3.91 -4.19 -19.27
C LEU A 147 -3.17 -5.01 -20.35
N GLY A 148 -3.84 -5.93 -21.03
CA GLY A 148 -3.22 -6.68 -22.14
C GLY A 148 -2.90 -5.80 -23.35
N ASP A 149 -3.79 -4.86 -23.65
CA ASP A 149 -3.74 -4.05 -24.88
C ASP A 149 -2.72 -2.89 -24.77
N ASP A 150 -2.71 -2.16 -23.66
CA ASP A 150 -2.03 -0.86 -23.55
C ASP A 150 -0.90 -0.79 -22.49
N TRP A 151 -0.49 -1.90 -21.88
CA TRP A 151 0.50 -1.86 -20.78
C TRP A 151 1.81 -1.14 -21.16
N LEU A 152 2.30 -1.29 -22.40
CA LEU A 152 3.50 -0.60 -22.86
C LEU A 152 3.33 0.91 -22.90
N SER A 153 2.17 1.40 -23.35
CA SER A 153 1.85 2.82 -23.40
C SER A 153 1.83 3.41 -21.98
N PHE A 154 1.28 2.68 -21.02
CA PHE A 154 1.22 3.11 -19.62
C PHE A 154 2.55 3.03 -18.87
N VAL A 155 3.35 1.97 -19.10
CA VAL A 155 4.72 1.90 -18.55
C VAL A 155 5.58 3.02 -19.14
N GLY A 156 5.47 3.27 -20.45
CA GLY A 156 6.15 4.39 -21.11
C GLY A 156 5.70 5.76 -20.57
N LEU A 157 4.40 5.94 -20.29
CA LEU A 157 3.90 7.13 -19.62
C LEU A 157 4.49 7.30 -18.21
N SER A 158 4.55 6.22 -17.43
CA SER A 158 5.13 6.25 -16.09
C SER A 158 6.63 6.59 -16.15
N ILE A 159 7.39 6.00 -17.07
CA ILE A 159 8.81 6.33 -17.29
C ILE A 159 8.95 7.82 -17.63
N LEU A 160 8.15 8.33 -18.57
CA LEU A 160 8.20 9.73 -18.98
C LEU A 160 7.92 10.67 -17.80
N GLN A 161 6.87 10.39 -17.01
CA GLN A 161 6.52 11.17 -15.81
C GLN A 161 7.64 11.13 -14.76
N THR A 162 8.23 9.96 -14.53
CA THR A 162 9.37 9.81 -13.61
C THR A 162 10.59 10.59 -14.10
N LEU A 163 10.95 10.50 -15.38
CA LEU A 163 12.09 11.23 -15.95
C LEU A 163 11.90 12.75 -15.87
N LEU A 164 10.70 13.27 -16.15
CA LEU A 164 10.39 14.69 -16.03
C LEU A 164 10.43 15.15 -14.56
N THR A 165 10.00 14.29 -13.64
CA THR A 165 10.10 14.56 -12.20
C THR A 165 11.57 14.62 -11.77
N LEU A 166 12.38 13.64 -12.14
CA LEU A 166 13.81 13.61 -11.85
C LEU A 166 14.53 14.82 -12.45
N LEU A 167 14.21 15.19 -13.70
CA LEU A 167 14.75 16.39 -14.34
C LEU A 167 14.39 17.66 -13.58
N GLY A 168 13.17 17.75 -13.04
CA GLY A 168 12.75 18.86 -12.18
C GLY A 168 13.45 18.89 -10.82
N LEU A 169 13.91 17.75 -10.30
CA LEU A 169 14.67 17.70 -9.05
C LEU A 169 16.15 18.14 -9.21
N VAL A 170 16.73 18.01 -10.39
CA VAL A 170 18.13 18.39 -10.67
C VAL A 170 18.49 19.81 -10.19
N PRO A 171 17.77 20.88 -10.57
CA PRO A 171 18.14 22.23 -10.13
C PRO A 171 17.98 22.44 -8.61
N ILE A 172 17.09 21.68 -7.95
CA ILE A 172 16.94 21.71 -6.48
C ILE A 172 18.17 21.10 -5.81
N VAL A 173 18.58 19.91 -6.26
CA VAL A 173 19.77 19.21 -5.74
C VAL A 173 21.04 20.03 -5.97
N LEU A 174 21.20 20.64 -7.15
CA LEU A 174 22.32 21.54 -7.44
C LEU A 174 22.32 22.76 -6.50
N GLY A 175 21.14 23.35 -6.25
CA GLY A 175 21.01 24.45 -5.29
C GLY A 175 21.41 24.06 -3.88
N LEU A 176 20.97 22.89 -3.41
CA LEU A 176 21.33 22.35 -2.09
C LEU A 176 22.84 22.05 -1.99
N GLY A 177 23.46 21.52 -3.05
CA GLY A 177 24.90 21.24 -3.07
C GLY A 177 25.77 22.49 -2.89
N LEU A 178 25.27 23.68 -3.24
CA LEU A 178 26.01 24.93 -3.11
C LEU A 178 26.15 25.43 -1.67
N PHE A 179 25.39 24.88 -0.70
CA PHE A 179 25.62 25.17 0.72
C PHE A 179 27.00 24.76 1.21
N ALA A 180 27.61 23.74 0.58
CA ALA A 180 28.97 23.32 0.89
C ALA A 180 30.04 24.36 0.49
N LEU A 181 29.69 25.27 -0.43
CA LEU A 181 30.62 26.31 -0.91
C LEU A 181 30.34 27.67 -0.27
N SER A 182 29.06 28.05 -0.16
CA SER A 182 28.65 29.33 0.44
C SER A 182 27.19 29.27 0.86
N GLN A 183 26.91 29.72 2.09
CA GLN A 183 25.55 29.81 2.61
C GLN A 183 24.67 30.74 1.75
N ALA A 184 25.19 31.89 1.32
CA ALA A 184 24.45 32.84 0.49
C ALA A 184 24.15 32.26 -0.91
N ALA A 185 25.14 31.60 -1.53
CA ALA A 185 24.94 30.95 -2.83
C ALA A 185 23.94 29.78 -2.72
N GLY A 186 24.04 28.96 -1.67
CA GLY A 186 23.12 27.86 -1.40
C GLY A 186 21.67 28.32 -1.27
N VAL A 187 21.41 29.38 -0.50
CA VAL A 187 20.05 29.94 -0.34
C VAL A 187 19.48 30.41 -1.68
N VAL A 188 20.21 31.26 -2.40
CA VAL A 188 19.73 31.84 -3.68
C VAL A 188 19.53 30.75 -4.72
N ALA A 189 20.51 29.85 -4.88
CA ALA A 189 20.43 28.79 -5.88
C ALA A 189 19.34 27.76 -5.56
N THR A 190 19.11 27.44 -4.29
CA THR A 190 18.00 26.55 -3.89
C THR A 190 16.66 27.20 -4.17
N ALA A 191 16.48 28.49 -3.87
CA ALA A 191 15.22 29.19 -4.17
C ALA A 191 14.93 29.20 -5.69
N VAL A 192 15.92 29.54 -6.50
CA VAL A 192 15.81 29.48 -7.98
C VAL A 192 15.58 28.05 -8.44
N GLY A 193 16.29 27.09 -7.86
CA GLY A 193 16.19 25.68 -8.21
C GLY A 193 14.82 25.10 -7.91
N VAL A 194 14.21 25.47 -6.78
CA VAL A 194 12.84 25.11 -6.42
C VAL A 194 11.85 25.73 -7.40
N LEU A 195 11.97 27.03 -7.73
CA LEU A 195 11.06 27.68 -8.68
C LEU A 195 11.09 27.01 -10.06
N LEU A 196 12.29 26.78 -10.61
CA LEU A 196 12.46 26.15 -11.92
C LEU A 196 12.05 24.68 -11.89
N GLY A 197 12.48 23.95 -10.86
CA GLY A 197 12.24 22.53 -10.70
C GLY A 197 10.77 22.20 -10.49
N VAL A 198 10.14 22.83 -9.49
CA VAL A 198 8.71 22.67 -9.22
C VAL A 198 7.89 23.19 -10.39
N GLY A 199 8.28 24.31 -11.01
CA GLY A 199 7.63 24.83 -12.21
C GLY A 199 7.61 23.79 -13.34
N LEU A 200 8.75 23.16 -13.63
CA LEU A 200 8.84 22.09 -14.62
C LEU A 200 7.95 20.88 -14.27
N ILE A 201 7.98 20.43 -13.02
CA ILE A 201 7.16 19.30 -12.54
C ILE A 201 5.67 19.61 -12.71
N VAL A 202 5.22 20.79 -12.28
CA VAL A 202 3.81 21.18 -12.37
C VAL A 202 3.37 21.33 -13.82
N VAL A 203 4.14 22.04 -14.64
CA VAL A 203 3.79 22.26 -16.06
C VAL A 203 3.76 20.93 -16.82
N SER A 204 4.78 20.09 -16.65
CA SER A 204 4.81 18.78 -17.30
C SER A 204 3.67 17.87 -16.81
N SER A 205 3.35 17.87 -15.52
CA SER A 205 2.21 17.12 -14.96
C SER A 205 0.88 17.58 -15.55
N LEU A 206 0.67 18.89 -15.71
CA LEU A 206 -0.54 19.43 -16.33
C LEU A 206 -0.63 19.08 -17.82
N LEU A 207 0.48 19.16 -18.55
CA LEU A 207 0.53 18.78 -19.97
C LEU A 207 0.27 17.29 -20.19
N LEU A 208 0.70 16.45 -19.25
CA LEU A 208 0.51 15.00 -19.30
C LEU A 208 -0.78 14.52 -18.61
N ALA A 209 -1.51 15.41 -17.93
CA ALA A 209 -2.60 15.05 -17.04
C ALA A 209 -3.67 14.15 -17.68
N PHE A 210 -3.96 14.32 -18.97
CA PHE A 210 -4.99 13.57 -19.69
C PHE A 210 -4.44 12.51 -20.63
N THR A 211 -3.13 12.22 -20.58
CA THR A 211 -2.50 11.25 -21.47
C THR A 211 -3.13 9.87 -21.31
N GLY A 212 -3.26 9.38 -20.07
CA GLY A 212 -3.91 8.10 -19.79
C GLY A 212 -5.37 8.05 -20.26
N GLN A 213 -6.14 9.11 -20.02
CA GLN A 213 -7.52 9.22 -20.49
C GLN A 213 -7.60 9.19 -22.01
N SER A 214 -6.67 9.83 -22.72
CA SER A 214 -6.62 9.84 -24.18
C SER A 214 -6.25 8.49 -24.78
N ILE A 215 -5.31 7.75 -24.16
CA ILE A 215 -4.92 6.39 -24.58
C ILE A 215 -6.16 5.50 -24.55
N VAL A 216 -6.88 5.49 -23.42
CA VAL A 216 -8.03 4.60 -23.20
C VAL A 216 -9.27 5.04 -23.99
N ALA A 217 -9.61 6.34 -23.98
CA ALA A 217 -10.87 6.80 -24.55
C ALA A 217 -10.85 6.91 -26.07
N ASP A 218 -9.68 7.19 -26.65
CA ASP A 218 -9.51 7.38 -28.09
C ASP A 218 -8.74 6.24 -28.77
N ASP A 219 -8.36 5.19 -28.02
CA ASP A 219 -7.66 4.00 -28.52
C ASP A 219 -6.37 4.35 -29.28
N VAL A 220 -5.43 4.99 -28.57
CA VAL A 220 -4.15 5.42 -29.14
C VAL A 220 -2.95 5.10 -28.26
N GLY A 221 -1.79 4.92 -28.89
CA GLY A 221 -0.52 4.74 -28.19
C GLY A 221 -0.02 6.01 -27.49
N LEU A 222 1.05 5.83 -26.69
CA LEU A 222 1.67 6.88 -25.87
C LEU A 222 1.94 8.19 -26.61
N ALA A 223 2.55 8.14 -27.80
CA ALA A 223 2.98 9.35 -28.52
C ALA A 223 1.79 10.26 -28.89
N ASP A 224 0.73 9.67 -29.45
CA ASP A 224 -0.49 10.40 -29.78
C ASP A 224 -1.27 10.83 -28.54
N GLY A 225 -1.26 10.01 -27.48
CA GLY A 225 -1.86 10.37 -26.20
C GLY A 225 -1.19 11.61 -25.57
N VAL A 226 0.14 11.64 -25.53
CA VAL A 226 0.91 12.80 -25.05
C VAL A 226 0.61 14.02 -25.90
N ARG A 227 0.60 13.88 -27.23
CA ARG A 227 0.31 14.98 -28.15
C ARG A 227 -1.09 15.55 -27.95
N ARG A 228 -2.10 14.71 -27.74
CA ARG A 228 -3.48 15.14 -27.48
C ARG A 228 -3.60 15.82 -26.13
N SER A 229 -3.04 15.23 -25.07
CA SER A 229 -3.02 15.83 -23.73
C SER A 229 -2.34 17.19 -23.72
N ALA A 230 -1.15 17.31 -24.33
CA ALA A 230 -0.38 18.55 -24.38
C ALA A 230 -1.06 19.68 -25.18
N ARG A 231 -2.00 19.34 -26.08
CA ARG A 231 -2.80 20.34 -26.82
C ARG A 231 -4.00 20.87 -26.04
N LEU A 232 -4.48 20.12 -25.03
CA LEU A 232 -5.69 20.49 -24.29
C LEU A 232 -5.63 21.87 -23.62
N PRO A 233 -4.53 22.33 -23.02
CA PRO A 233 -4.47 23.68 -22.45
C PRO A 233 -4.76 24.78 -23.48
N VAL A 234 -4.44 24.54 -24.76
CA VAL A 234 -4.66 25.50 -25.85
C VAL A 234 -6.04 25.30 -26.46
N THR A 235 -6.45 24.06 -26.73
CA THR A 235 -7.71 23.78 -27.44
C THR A 235 -8.93 23.84 -26.53
N ARG A 236 -8.78 23.48 -25.25
CA ARG A 236 -9.84 23.37 -24.24
C ARG A 236 -9.32 23.82 -22.86
N PRO A 237 -8.91 25.10 -22.70
CA PRO A 237 -8.29 25.60 -21.46
C PRO A 237 -9.16 25.38 -20.22
N TRP A 238 -10.47 25.56 -20.34
CA TRP A 238 -11.41 25.41 -19.23
C TRP A 238 -11.51 23.98 -18.69
N THR A 239 -11.25 22.96 -19.52
CA THR A 239 -11.15 21.56 -19.07
C THR A 239 -9.97 21.38 -18.13
N VAL A 240 -8.81 21.96 -18.48
CA VAL A 240 -7.59 21.88 -17.68
C VAL A 240 -7.73 22.71 -16.40
N VAL A 241 -8.31 23.91 -16.48
CA VAL A 241 -8.59 24.75 -15.30
C VAL A 241 -9.59 24.06 -14.37
N GLY A 242 -10.69 23.52 -14.91
CA GLY A 242 -11.67 22.77 -14.13
C GLY A 242 -11.06 21.56 -13.43
N TYR A 243 -10.17 20.84 -14.11
CA TYR A 243 -9.39 19.76 -13.49
C TYR A 243 -8.46 20.25 -12.38
N ALA A 244 -7.67 21.30 -12.64
CA ALA A 244 -6.74 21.84 -11.65
C ALA A 244 -7.48 22.30 -10.37
N VAL A 245 -8.60 23.00 -10.50
CA VAL A 245 -9.41 23.45 -9.36
C VAL A 245 -9.94 22.27 -8.54
N VAL A 246 -10.48 21.24 -9.21
CA VAL A 246 -11.01 20.05 -8.50
C VAL A 246 -9.87 19.24 -7.87
N ALA A 247 -8.74 19.07 -8.56
CA ALA A 247 -7.58 18.38 -8.02
C ALA A 247 -6.99 19.08 -6.79
N ILE A 248 -6.86 20.42 -6.83
CA ILE A 248 -6.44 21.22 -5.67
C ILE A 248 -7.44 21.09 -4.53
N THR A 249 -8.74 21.12 -4.84
CA THR A 249 -9.79 20.94 -3.82
C THR A 249 -9.72 19.57 -3.17
N VAL A 250 -9.58 18.50 -3.95
CA VAL A 250 -9.41 17.13 -3.44
C VAL A 250 -8.15 17.02 -2.59
N PHE A 251 -7.03 17.59 -3.04
CA PHE A 251 -5.78 17.60 -2.27
C PHE A 251 -5.93 18.36 -0.94
N ALA A 252 -6.60 19.52 -0.94
CA ALA A 252 -6.88 20.28 0.28
C ALA A 252 -7.78 19.49 1.24
N VAL A 253 -8.83 18.83 0.75
CA VAL A 253 -9.70 17.97 1.56
C VAL A 253 -8.92 16.79 2.14
N LEU A 254 -8.08 16.11 1.34
CA LEU A 254 -7.22 15.03 1.82
C LEU A 254 -6.23 15.50 2.88
N SER A 255 -5.66 16.71 2.71
CA SER A 255 -4.74 17.30 3.69
C SER A 255 -5.46 17.60 5.00
N ILE A 256 -6.64 18.21 4.95
CA ILE A 256 -7.48 18.49 6.13
C ILE A 256 -7.87 17.19 6.84
N LEU A 257 -8.32 16.18 6.09
CA LEU A 257 -8.66 14.87 6.65
C LEU A 257 -7.43 14.18 7.25
N GLY A 258 -6.27 14.26 6.60
CA GLY A 258 -5.01 13.71 7.11
C GLY A 258 -4.59 14.38 8.42
N SER A 259 -4.66 15.70 8.51
CA SER A 259 -4.42 16.43 9.76
C SER A 259 -5.44 16.06 10.84
N LEU A 260 -6.72 15.94 10.51
CA LEU A 260 -7.75 15.51 11.45
C LEU A 260 -7.49 14.08 11.94
N PHE A 261 -7.16 13.16 11.05
CA PHE A 261 -6.82 11.78 11.41
C PHE A 261 -5.56 11.73 12.29
N SER A 262 -4.54 12.54 12.00
CA SER A 262 -3.36 12.66 12.85
C SER A 262 -3.70 13.17 14.26
N LEU A 263 -4.58 14.19 14.36
CA LEU A 263 -5.03 14.71 15.65
C LEU A 263 -5.87 13.69 16.45
N LEU A 264 -6.58 12.81 15.75
CA LEU A 264 -7.39 11.75 16.33
C LEU A 264 -6.62 10.42 16.53
N GLY A 265 -5.32 10.38 16.24
CA GLY A 265 -4.49 9.17 16.36
C GLY A 265 -4.78 8.07 15.33
N VAL A 266 -5.55 8.36 14.26
CA VAL A 266 -6.02 7.40 13.25
C VAL A 266 -5.46 7.68 11.85
N SER A 267 -4.23 8.18 11.78
CA SER A 267 -3.55 8.62 10.54
C SER A 267 -3.59 7.59 9.41
N GLN A 268 -3.63 6.30 9.74
CA GLN A 268 -3.66 5.16 8.81
C GLN A 268 -4.91 5.14 7.93
N LEU A 269 -6.02 5.76 8.37
CA LEU A 269 -7.22 5.92 7.53
C LEU A 269 -6.95 6.72 6.26
N SER A 270 -5.95 7.61 6.26
CA SER A 270 -5.54 8.34 5.05
C SER A 270 -5.08 7.38 3.93
N GLY A 271 -4.40 6.29 4.31
CA GLY A 271 -3.94 5.23 3.40
C GLY A 271 -5.06 4.40 2.77
N LEU A 272 -6.27 4.44 3.34
CA LEU A 272 -7.47 3.80 2.79
C LEU A 272 -8.31 4.79 1.97
N VAL A 273 -8.60 5.94 2.56
CA VAL A 273 -9.52 6.94 2.00
C VAL A 273 -8.97 7.54 0.69
N GLY A 274 -7.68 7.86 0.64
CA GLY A 274 -7.07 8.41 -0.58
C GLY A 274 -7.19 7.46 -1.77
N PRO A 275 -6.57 6.26 -1.71
CA PRO A 275 -6.55 5.32 -2.83
C PRO A 275 -7.90 4.69 -3.18
N LEU A 276 -8.79 4.46 -2.21
CA LEU A 276 -10.05 3.74 -2.46
C LEU A 276 -11.26 4.65 -2.69
N LEU A 277 -11.16 5.96 -2.41
CA LEU A 277 -12.26 6.90 -2.63
C LEU A 277 -11.84 8.06 -3.54
N PHE A 278 -10.78 8.80 -3.17
CA PHE A 278 -10.44 10.04 -3.86
C PHE A 278 -9.73 9.83 -5.21
N LEU A 279 -8.82 8.86 -5.32
CA LEU A 279 -8.20 8.53 -6.61
C LEU A 279 -9.24 8.05 -7.64
N PRO A 280 -10.12 7.07 -7.33
CA PRO A 280 -11.23 6.70 -8.21
C PRO A 280 -12.09 7.87 -8.62
N PHE A 281 -12.45 8.73 -7.66
CA PHE A 281 -13.26 9.90 -7.92
C PHE A 281 -12.59 10.85 -8.94
N LEU A 282 -11.30 11.13 -8.78
CA LEU A 282 -10.54 11.98 -9.70
C LEU A 282 -10.44 11.37 -11.09
N ASP A 283 -10.21 10.07 -11.22
CA ASP A 283 -10.12 9.40 -12.51
C ASP A 283 -11.45 9.41 -13.27
N ILE A 284 -12.55 9.12 -12.57
CA ILE A 284 -13.91 9.22 -13.14
C ILE A 284 -14.19 10.66 -13.59
N PHE A 285 -13.88 11.63 -12.75
CA PHE A 285 -14.06 13.05 -13.06
C PHE A 285 -13.25 13.47 -14.30
N LYS A 286 -11.99 13.03 -14.42
CA LYS A 286 -11.14 13.28 -15.58
C LYS A 286 -11.72 12.69 -16.86
N PHE A 287 -12.27 11.48 -16.85
CA PHE A 287 -12.93 10.90 -18.03
C PHE A 287 -14.17 11.69 -18.45
N GLY A 288 -14.98 12.12 -17.49
CA GLY A 288 -16.13 12.99 -17.76
C GLY A 288 -15.70 14.30 -18.44
N LEU A 289 -14.66 14.94 -17.93
CA LEU A 289 -14.10 16.17 -18.51
C LEU A 289 -13.44 15.96 -19.89
N TYR A 290 -12.72 14.86 -20.08
CA TYR A 290 -11.98 14.57 -21.31
C TYR A 290 -12.92 14.25 -22.48
N THR A 291 -13.82 13.29 -22.27
CA THR A 291 -14.72 12.80 -23.32
C THR A 291 -15.87 13.76 -23.62
N ASP A 292 -16.14 14.69 -22.70
CA ASP A 292 -17.28 15.61 -22.72
C ASP A 292 -18.64 14.90 -22.81
N ARG A 293 -18.72 13.65 -22.31
CA ARG A 293 -19.91 12.79 -22.37
C ARG A 293 -20.48 12.55 -20.98
N SER A 294 -21.80 12.64 -20.87
CA SER A 294 -22.53 12.03 -19.77
C SER A 294 -22.52 10.53 -19.96
N PHE A 295 -22.09 9.80 -18.92
CA PHE A 295 -22.10 8.35 -18.95
C PHE A 295 -23.45 7.83 -18.47
N PRO A 296 -24.10 6.91 -19.22
CA PRO A 296 -25.32 6.28 -18.76
C PRO A 296 -24.97 5.43 -17.54
N ILE A 297 -25.60 5.68 -16.40
CA ILE A 297 -25.63 4.73 -15.29
C ILE A 297 -26.72 3.72 -15.64
N ALA A 298 -26.49 2.93 -16.68
CA ALA A 298 -27.37 1.83 -17.02
C ALA A 298 -26.99 0.64 -16.13
N ALA A 299 -27.98 0.08 -15.41
CA ALA A 299 -27.91 -1.28 -14.92
C ALA A 299 -27.46 -2.16 -16.09
N SER A 300 -26.35 -2.85 -15.94
CA SER A 300 -25.75 -3.61 -17.03
C SER A 300 -26.80 -4.54 -17.67
N ALA A 301 -26.90 -4.56 -19.00
CA ALA A 301 -27.89 -5.36 -19.74
C ALA A 301 -27.72 -6.89 -19.58
N THR A 302 -26.78 -7.33 -18.72
CA THR A 302 -26.43 -8.73 -18.48
C THR A 302 -26.81 -9.20 -17.08
N GLU A 303 -27.49 -8.37 -16.28
CA GLU A 303 -27.87 -8.77 -14.93
C GLU A 303 -29.18 -9.57 -14.88
N PRO A 304 -29.23 -10.70 -14.16
CA PRO A 304 -30.48 -11.40 -13.88
C PRO A 304 -31.42 -10.47 -13.10
N ALA A 305 -32.74 -10.68 -13.25
CA ALA A 305 -33.83 -9.87 -12.68
C ALA A 305 -33.67 -9.46 -11.19
N THR A 306 -32.83 -10.16 -10.43
CA THR A 306 -32.40 -9.82 -9.07
C THR A 306 -31.64 -8.49 -8.90
N ALA A 307 -30.98 -7.95 -9.94
CA ALA A 307 -30.22 -6.70 -9.80
C ALA A 307 -31.06 -5.43 -10.02
N ALA A 308 -32.08 -5.50 -10.88
CA ALA A 308 -33.13 -4.46 -10.96
C ALA A 308 -33.88 -4.31 -9.61
N TYR A 309 -33.96 -5.38 -8.81
CA TYR A 309 -34.46 -5.34 -7.42
C TYR A 309 -33.44 -4.80 -6.39
N ALA A 310 -32.15 -4.69 -6.75
CA ALA A 310 -31.12 -4.11 -5.87
C ALA A 310 -31.08 -2.58 -5.94
N GLU A 311 -31.47 -1.98 -7.09
CA GLU A 311 -31.57 -0.52 -7.26
C GLU A 311 -32.67 0.11 -6.40
N THR A 312 -33.69 -0.66 -6.00
CA THR A 312 -34.77 -0.19 -5.10
C THR A 312 -34.42 -0.28 -3.61
N ARG A 313 -33.27 -0.85 -3.24
CA ARG A 313 -32.83 -0.93 -1.83
C ARG A 313 -32.05 0.31 -1.43
N SER A 314 -32.27 0.75 -0.19
CA SER A 314 -31.48 1.83 0.41
C SER A 314 -29.98 1.47 0.43
N HIS A 315 -29.11 2.47 0.30
CA HIS A 315 -27.65 2.27 0.30
C HIS A 315 -27.17 1.51 1.53
N ARG A 316 -27.80 1.74 2.69
CA ARG A 316 -27.54 0.99 3.93
C ARG A 316 -27.80 -0.51 3.78
N ALA A 317 -28.90 -0.90 3.14
CA ALA A 317 -29.22 -2.31 2.93
C ALA A 317 -28.23 -2.98 1.96
N ARG A 318 -27.79 -2.27 0.91
CA ARG A 318 -26.73 -2.76 -0.01
C ARG A 318 -25.41 -2.96 0.74
N PHE A 319 -25.02 -1.98 1.57
CA PHE A 319 -23.81 -2.03 2.40
C PHE A 319 -23.82 -3.24 3.33
N VAL A 320 -24.87 -3.41 4.14
CA VAL A 320 -24.98 -4.56 5.06
C VAL A 320 -24.98 -5.89 4.31
N ALA A 321 -25.68 -5.97 3.16
CA ALA A 321 -25.68 -7.15 2.33
C ALA A 321 -24.29 -7.48 1.76
N ALA A 322 -23.48 -6.47 1.43
CA ALA A 322 -22.12 -6.67 0.93
C ALA A 322 -21.21 -7.31 1.98
N PHE A 323 -21.19 -6.81 3.22
CA PHE A 323 -20.38 -7.41 4.31
C PHE A 323 -20.87 -8.79 4.72
N ARG A 324 -22.20 -8.99 4.79
CA ARG A 324 -22.78 -10.32 5.05
C ARG A 324 -22.43 -11.32 3.93
N GLY A 325 -22.52 -10.87 2.67
CA GLY A 325 -22.09 -11.63 1.50
C GLY A 325 -20.58 -11.92 1.53
N GLY A 326 -19.78 -10.99 2.05
CA GLY A 326 -18.35 -11.14 2.25
C GLY A 326 -17.99 -12.21 3.27
N LEU A 327 -18.67 -12.24 4.42
CA LEU A 327 -18.52 -13.32 5.40
C LEU A 327 -18.89 -14.70 4.81
N ALA A 328 -19.96 -14.76 4.01
CA ALA A 328 -20.33 -15.99 3.31
C ALA A 328 -19.27 -16.39 2.26
N ALA A 329 -18.72 -15.42 1.53
CA ALA A 329 -17.65 -15.65 0.56
C ALA A 329 -16.37 -16.16 1.23
N LEU A 330 -15.98 -15.58 2.37
CA LEU A 330 -14.87 -16.01 3.22
C LEU A 330 -15.03 -17.49 3.63
N GLY A 331 -16.19 -17.85 4.20
CA GLY A 331 -16.46 -19.24 4.56
C GLY A 331 -16.48 -20.20 3.38
N ASN A 332 -16.97 -19.75 2.21
CA ASN A 332 -16.95 -20.57 0.99
C ASN A 332 -15.54 -20.74 0.42
N PHE A 333 -14.69 -19.72 0.48
CA PHE A 333 -13.30 -19.79 0.04
C PHE A 333 -12.52 -20.80 0.90
N LEU A 334 -12.64 -20.72 2.23
CA LEU A 334 -12.04 -21.67 3.17
C LEU A 334 -12.38 -23.14 2.82
N ARG A 335 -13.63 -23.41 2.41
CA ARG A 335 -14.07 -24.76 2.02
C ARG A 335 -13.55 -25.20 0.64
N ARG A 336 -13.42 -24.27 -0.31
CA ARG A 336 -13.09 -24.58 -1.71
C ARG A 336 -11.60 -24.60 -2.01
N ALA A 337 -10.81 -23.79 -1.31
CA ALA A 337 -9.37 -23.66 -1.53
C ALA A 337 -8.55 -23.77 -0.23
N PRO A 338 -8.77 -24.81 0.61
CA PRO A 338 -8.05 -24.95 1.87
C PRO A 338 -6.54 -25.11 1.65
N LEU A 339 -6.13 -25.76 0.55
CA LEU A 339 -4.71 -25.97 0.22
C LEU A 339 -3.95 -24.65 0.05
N SER A 340 -4.58 -23.63 -0.53
CA SER A 340 -3.92 -22.32 -0.70
C SER A 340 -3.70 -21.63 0.64
N VAL A 341 -4.65 -21.76 1.57
CA VAL A 341 -4.51 -21.23 2.94
C VAL A 341 -3.45 -22.02 3.71
N LEU A 342 -3.46 -23.36 3.62
CA LEU A 342 -2.42 -24.20 4.23
C LEU A 342 -1.02 -23.87 3.69
N PHE A 343 -0.91 -23.58 2.39
CA PHE A 343 0.36 -23.18 1.79
C PHE A 343 0.84 -21.82 2.34
N ALA A 344 -0.05 -20.83 2.47
CA ALA A 344 0.29 -19.56 3.11
C ALA A 344 0.70 -19.74 4.58
N THR A 345 -0.05 -20.54 5.34
CA THR A 345 0.28 -20.88 6.73
C THR A 345 1.64 -21.57 6.82
N ALA A 346 1.97 -22.48 5.90
CA ALA A 346 3.26 -23.17 5.90
C ALA A 346 4.43 -22.21 5.65
N ILE A 347 4.30 -21.29 4.70
CA ILE A 347 5.32 -20.25 4.44
C ILE A 347 5.51 -19.36 5.67
N PHE A 348 4.41 -18.88 6.24
CA PHE A 348 4.44 -18.05 7.45
C PHE A 348 5.11 -18.79 8.61
N ALA A 349 4.69 -20.04 8.88
CA ALA A 349 5.22 -20.84 9.98
C ALA A 349 6.72 -21.16 9.79
N ALA A 350 7.14 -21.47 8.56
CA ALA A 350 8.55 -21.68 8.25
C ALA A 350 9.37 -20.41 8.53
N ALA A 351 8.87 -19.24 8.13
CA ALA A 351 9.53 -17.97 8.42
C ALA A 351 9.55 -17.65 9.93
N ALA A 352 8.49 -17.95 10.67
CA ALA A 352 8.43 -17.77 12.12
C ALA A 352 9.45 -18.68 12.83
N ILE A 353 9.60 -19.93 12.41
CA ILE A 353 10.61 -20.83 12.96
C ILE A 353 12.01 -20.29 12.71
N VAL A 354 12.30 -19.84 11.48
CA VAL A 354 13.60 -19.25 11.14
C VAL A 354 13.85 -17.97 11.95
N GLY A 355 12.85 -17.08 12.05
CA GLY A 355 12.95 -15.86 12.84
C GLY A 355 13.29 -16.14 14.31
N TYR A 356 12.58 -17.09 14.92
CA TYR A 356 12.88 -17.53 16.28
C TYR A 356 14.28 -18.14 16.42
N GLN A 357 14.70 -19.00 15.50
CA GLN A 357 16.02 -19.64 15.56
C GLN A 357 17.17 -18.63 15.45
N VAL A 358 16.99 -17.59 14.64
CA VAL A 358 17.98 -16.52 14.48
C VAL A 358 18.10 -15.69 15.75
N THR A 359 16.98 -15.41 16.43
CA THR A 359 16.98 -14.45 17.55
C THR A 359 17.08 -15.05 18.94
N ALA A 360 16.66 -16.31 19.14
CA ALA A 360 16.66 -16.98 20.45
C ALA A 360 18.05 -17.11 21.08
N GLY A 361 19.11 -17.04 20.27
CA GLY A 361 20.50 -17.13 20.72
C GLY A 361 21.12 -15.81 21.16
N PHE A 362 20.46 -14.66 20.95
CA PHE A 362 21.07 -13.35 21.21
C PHE A 362 21.22 -13.02 22.70
N GLY A 363 20.59 -13.76 23.61
CA GLY A 363 20.71 -13.53 25.06
C GLY A 363 20.07 -12.22 25.54
N THR A 364 19.49 -11.43 24.64
CA THR A 364 18.80 -10.18 24.93
C THR A 364 17.29 -10.41 25.08
N GLU A 365 16.73 -10.01 26.22
CA GLU A 365 15.29 -9.93 26.41
C GLU A 365 14.84 -8.48 26.24
N ILE A 366 13.98 -8.21 25.25
CA ILE A 366 13.30 -6.92 25.12
C ILE A 366 12.43 -6.75 26.37
N PRO A 367 12.63 -5.66 27.14
CA PRO A 367 11.84 -5.42 28.34
C PRO A 367 10.36 -5.36 28.00
N THR A 368 9.56 -6.13 28.75
CA THR A 368 8.11 -6.07 28.65
C THR A 368 7.58 -4.80 29.31
N PRO A 369 6.44 -4.24 28.86
CA PRO A 369 5.87 -3.05 29.48
C PRO A 369 5.65 -3.24 30.99
N THR A 370 6.04 -2.24 31.79
CA THR A 370 5.89 -2.25 33.26
C THR A 370 4.43 -2.21 33.70
N GLU A 371 3.55 -1.61 32.89
CA GLU A 371 2.10 -1.60 33.10
C GLU A 371 1.37 -2.14 31.85
N PRO A 372 1.30 -3.47 31.66
CA PRO A 372 0.69 -4.08 30.47
C PRO A 372 -0.76 -3.62 30.24
N GLY A 373 -1.51 -3.36 31.33
CA GLY A 373 -2.90 -2.92 31.29
C GLY A 373 -3.12 -1.51 30.73
N MET A 374 -2.07 -0.70 30.68
CA MET A 374 -2.10 0.69 30.21
C MET A 374 -1.28 0.90 28.93
N VAL A 375 -0.82 -0.17 28.28
CA VAL A 375 0.01 -0.12 27.06
C VAL A 375 -0.62 0.72 25.95
N PHE A 376 -1.96 0.74 25.85
CA PHE A 376 -2.70 1.55 24.89
C PHE A 376 -3.49 2.71 25.52
N GLY A 377 -3.29 2.96 26.82
CA GLY A 377 -4.05 3.96 27.58
C GLY A 377 -5.48 3.54 27.93
N ALA A 378 -6.21 4.45 28.58
CA ALA A 378 -7.52 4.15 29.18
C ALA A 378 -8.67 3.96 28.17
N LEU A 379 -8.58 4.59 26.99
CA LEU A 379 -9.60 4.51 25.94
C LEU A 379 -8.95 4.45 24.55
N PRO A 380 -8.46 3.27 24.13
CA PRO A 380 -7.63 3.08 22.94
C PRO A 380 -8.43 3.05 21.63
N LEU A 381 -9.32 4.03 21.40
CA LEU A 381 -10.13 4.11 20.18
C LEU A 381 -9.29 4.37 18.93
N ASP A 382 -8.26 5.18 19.06
CA ASP A 382 -7.30 5.49 18.02
C ASP A 382 -6.49 4.25 17.61
N THR A 383 -5.97 3.54 18.61
CA THR A 383 -5.22 2.29 18.47
C THR A 383 -6.09 1.22 17.82
N PHE A 384 -7.34 1.06 18.27
CA PHE A 384 -8.31 0.15 17.66
C PHE A 384 -8.50 0.40 16.16
N VAL A 385 -8.72 1.66 15.77
CA VAL A 385 -8.93 2.02 14.35
C VAL A 385 -7.64 1.80 13.54
N MET A 386 -6.49 2.17 14.10
CA MET A 386 -5.19 1.97 13.48
C MET A 386 -4.94 0.48 13.19
N LEU A 387 -5.09 -0.39 14.18
CA LEU A 387 -4.86 -1.83 14.07
C LEU A 387 -5.79 -2.46 13.02
N ALA A 388 -7.10 -2.13 13.08
CA ALA A 388 -8.07 -2.61 12.11
C ALA A 388 -7.73 -2.19 10.67
N ALA A 389 -7.35 -0.92 10.46
CA ALA A 389 -6.98 -0.40 9.15
C ALA A 389 -5.70 -1.03 8.61
N ASN A 390 -4.67 -1.15 9.46
CA ASN A 390 -3.38 -1.74 9.08
C ASN A 390 -3.52 -3.20 8.68
N ASN A 391 -4.15 -4.02 9.52
CA ASN A 391 -4.29 -5.45 9.27
C ASN A 391 -5.17 -5.73 8.05
N TRP A 392 -6.16 -4.88 7.79
CA TRP A 392 -6.96 -4.98 6.57
C TRP A 392 -6.14 -4.59 5.33
N LEU A 393 -5.30 -3.55 5.39
CA LEU A 393 -4.44 -3.16 4.28
C LEU A 393 -3.35 -4.22 3.99
N VAL A 394 -2.78 -4.82 5.03
CA VAL A 394 -1.87 -5.98 4.91
C VAL A 394 -2.61 -7.15 4.23
N SER A 395 -3.84 -7.44 4.63
CA SER A 395 -4.65 -8.49 4.01
C SER A 395 -4.98 -8.17 2.54
N ALA A 396 -5.29 -6.92 2.22
CA ALA A 396 -5.60 -6.48 0.86
C ALA A 396 -4.37 -6.57 -0.06
N THR A 397 -3.21 -6.11 0.42
CA THR A 397 -1.94 -6.19 -0.31
C THR A 397 -1.48 -7.63 -0.50
N ALA A 398 -1.55 -8.48 0.53
CA ALA A 398 -1.24 -9.91 0.41
C ALA A 398 -2.19 -10.62 -0.58
N THR A 399 -3.47 -10.28 -0.57
CA THR A 399 -4.49 -10.83 -1.48
C THR A 399 -4.20 -10.43 -2.93
N PHE A 400 -4.17 -9.13 -3.23
CA PHE A 400 -4.03 -8.66 -4.62
C PHE A 400 -2.60 -8.70 -5.14
N GLY A 401 -1.60 -8.74 -4.26
CA GLY A 401 -0.20 -9.03 -4.59
C GLY A 401 -0.02 -10.42 -5.24
N GLY A 402 -1.02 -11.30 -5.09
CA GLY A 402 -1.13 -12.56 -5.81
C GLY A 402 -1.10 -12.39 -7.33
N PHE A 403 -1.56 -11.25 -7.84
CA PHE A 403 -1.55 -10.96 -9.27
C PHE A 403 -0.14 -10.92 -9.86
N ALA A 404 0.85 -10.50 -9.07
CA ALA A 404 2.27 -10.56 -9.40
C ALA A 404 2.85 -11.99 -9.19
N LEU A 405 2.13 -13.00 -9.67
CA LEU A 405 2.47 -14.43 -9.54
C LEU A 405 2.74 -14.88 -8.08
N GLY A 406 2.16 -14.20 -7.10
CA GLY A 406 2.31 -14.52 -5.68
C GLY A 406 3.65 -14.12 -5.07
N VAL A 407 4.52 -13.41 -5.79
CA VAL A 407 5.82 -12.96 -5.25
C VAL A 407 5.61 -12.01 -4.07
N SER A 408 4.78 -10.97 -4.24
CA SER A 408 4.47 -10.03 -3.16
C SER A 408 3.79 -10.74 -1.99
N THR A 409 2.80 -11.61 -2.27
CA THR A 409 2.12 -12.41 -1.24
C THR A 409 3.09 -13.27 -0.43
N GLY A 410 4.04 -13.92 -1.10
CA GLY A 410 5.06 -14.73 -0.46
C GLY A 410 5.96 -13.91 0.45
N VAL A 411 6.43 -12.75 -0.03
CA VAL A 411 7.23 -11.82 0.79
C VAL A 411 6.45 -11.32 2.00
N ASP A 412 5.16 -11.00 1.84
CA ASP A 412 4.31 -10.59 2.97
C ASP A 412 4.20 -11.72 4.01
N MET A 413 3.98 -12.98 3.59
CA MET A 413 3.91 -14.11 4.52
C MET A 413 5.25 -14.38 5.21
N LEU A 414 6.37 -14.29 4.48
CA LEU A 414 7.70 -14.46 5.03
C LEU A 414 8.05 -13.37 6.04
N LEU A 415 7.78 -12.11 5.72
CA LEU A 415 8.10 -10.98 6.59
C LEU A 415 7.26 -11.01 7.87
N ASN A 416 5.95 -11.19 7.76
CA ASN A 416 5.10 -11.22 8.95
C ASN A 416 5.39 -12.46 9.82
N GLY A 417 5.62 -13.63 9.21
CA GLY A 417 6.02 -14.83 9.95
C GLY A 417 7.36 -14.64 10.65
N GLY A 418 8.36 -14.17 9.91
CA GLY A 418 9.71 -13.89 10.42
C GLY A 418 9.71 -12.92 11.59
N LEU A 419 8.95 -11.82 11.50
CA LEU A 419 8.82 -10.84 12.59
C LEU A 419 8.18 -11.46 13.83
N VAL A 420 7.05 -12.17 13.68
CA VAL A 420 6.37 -12.84 14.82
C VAL A 420 7.30 -13.83 15.50
N GLY A 421 8.04 -14.63 14.72
CA GLY A 421 9.03 -15.57 15.26
C GLY A 421 10.22 -14.89 15.93
N ALA A 422 10.74 -13.83 15.32
CA ALA A 422 11.84 -13.05 15.85
C ALA A 422 11.49 -12.41 17.19
N LEU A 423 10.31 -11.77 17.29
CA LEU A 423 9.80 -11.21 18.55
C LEU A 423 9.66 -12.29 19.63
N TYR A 424 9.13 -13.47 19.28
CA TYR A 424 9.04 -14.58 20.23
C TYR A 424 10.41 -15.05 20.76
N GLY A 425 11.47 -14.93 19.97
CA GLY A 425 12.82 -15.30 20.39
C GLY A 425 13.54 -14.29 21.28
N VAL A 426 13.09 -13.02 21.28
CA VAL A 426 13.72 -11.92 22.06
C VAL A 426 12.81 -11.36 23.15
N THR A 427 11.73 -12.04 23.49
CA THR A 427 10.78 -11.60 24.53
C THR A 427 10.48 -12.77 25.45
N ASP A 428 10.22 -12.51 26.73
CA ASP A 428 9.71 -13.54 27.64
C ASP A 428 8.50 -14.24 27.00
N GLN A 429 8.51 -15.56 27.00
CA GLN A 429 7.52 -16.36 26.26
C GLN A 429 6.13 -16.21 26.86
N THR A 430 6.03 -16.04 28.19
CA THR A 430 4.75 -15.86 28.87
C THR A 430 4.17 -14.50 28.52
N ALA A 431 4.98 -13.45 28.54
CA ALA A 431 4.61 -12.10 28.16
C ALA A 431 4.21 -11.99 26.70
N PHE A 432 4.99 -12.59 25.79
CA PHE A 432 4.66 -12.64 24.37
C PHE A 432 3.29 -13.29 24.16
N LEU A 433 3.05 -14.47 24.76
CA LEU A 433 1.77 -15.16 24.61
C LEU A 433 0.61 -14.36 25.22
N ALA A 434 0.81 -13.72 26.38
CA ALA A 434 -0.19 -12.89 27.02
C ALA A 434 -0.56 -11.65 26.18
N LEU A 435 0.43 -11.08 25.47
CA LEU A 435 0.28 -9.91 24.61
C LEU A 435 -0.17 -10.25 23.19
N VAL A 436 -0.01 -11.48 22.69
CA VAL A 436 -0.31 -11.83 21.29
C VAL A 436 -1.48 -12.81 21.17
N ALA A 437 -1.56 -13.84 22.02
CA ALA A 437 -2.54 -14.90 21.85
C ALA A 437 -4.01 -14.42 21.85
N PRO A 438 -4.46 -13.46 22.69
CA PRO A 438 -5.87 -13.11 22.76
C PRO A 438 -6.48 -12.63 21.43
N HIS A 439 -5.75 -11.80 20.68
CA HIS A 439 -6.19 -11.32 19.36
C HIS A 439 -5.58 -12.14 18.20
N GLY A 440 -4.35 -12.64 18.37
CA GLY A 440 -3.61 -13.39 17.36
C GLY A 440 -4.29 -14.68 16.91
N VAL A 441 -5.10 -15.31 17.77
CA VAL A 441 -5.92 -16.48 17.40
C VAL A 441 -7.01 -16.16 16.36
N ILE A 442 -7.35 -14.88 16.16
CA ILE A 442 -8.30 -14.43 15.13
C ILE A 442 -7.56 -13.78 13.97
N GLU A 443 -6.58 -12.93 14.28
CA GLU A 443 -5.83 -12.17 13.28
C GLU A 443 -4.96 -13.06 12.38
N LEU A 444 -4.16 -13.96 12.95
CA LEU A 444 -3.25 -14.79 12.17
C LEU A 444 -4.01 -15.68 11.16
N PRO A 445 -5.12 -16.37 11.52
CA PRO A 445 -5.95 -17.05 10.53
C PRO A 445 -6.50 -16.12 9.44
N ALA A 446 -6.87 -14.88 9.78
CA ALA A 446 -7.33 -13.92 8.77
C ALA A 446 -6.21 -13.55 7.78
N ILE A 447 -4.98 -13.33 8.27
CA ILE A 447 -3.79 -13.11 7.44
C ILE A 447 -3.48 -14.33 6.57
N PHE A 448 -3.56 -15.55 7.10
CA PHE A 448 -3.34 -16.78 6.32
C PHE A 448 -4.38 -16.95 5.21
N VAL A 449 -5.63 -16.57 5.47
CA VAL A 449 -6.68 -16.61 4.44
C VAL A 449 -6.41 -15.57 3.35
N ALA A 450 -5.99 -14.36 3.71
CA ALA A 450 -5.60 -13.33 2.76
C ALA A 450 -4.40 -13.79 1.89
N GLY A 451 -3.35 -14.33 2.51
CA GLY A 451 -2.21 -14.91 1.80
C GLY A 451 -2.59 -16.09 0.92
N GLY A 452 -3.44 -16.99 1.41
CA GLY A 452 -3.93 -18.13 0.65
C GLY A 452 -4.78 -17.71 -0.55
N LEU A 453 -5.59 -16.67 -0.42
CA LEU A 453 -6.32 -16.08 -1.53
C LEU A 453 -5.38 -15.42 -2.54
N GLY A 454 -4.28 -14.79 -2.09
CA GLY A 454 -3.23 -14.29 -2.96
C GLY A 454 -2.55 -15.40 -3.77
N PHE A 455 -2.17 -16.52 -3.15
CA PHE A 455 -1.63 -17.67 -3.89
C PHE A 455 -2.68 -18.32 -4.82
N HIS A 456 -3.95 -18.29 -4.45
CA HIS A 456 -5.03 -18.74 -5.34
C HIS A 456 -5.14 -17.84 -6.58
N ILE A 457 -5.07 -16.51 -6.41
CA ILE A 457 -4.99 -15.56 -7.53
C ILE A 457 -3.76 -15.85 -8.39
N ALA A 458 -2.59 -16.06 -7.77
CA ALA A 458 -1.35 -16.36 -8.48
C ALA A 458 -1.47 -17.61 -9.36
N ALA A 459 -2.08 -18.67 -8.85
CA ALA A 459 -2.33 -19.90 -9.60
C ALA A 459 -3.29 -19.67 -10.79
N VAL A 460 -4.33 -18.84 -10.62
CA VAL A 460 -5.24 -18.49 -11.72
C VAL A 460 -4.55 -17.61 -12.76
N VAL A 461 -3.74 -16.62 -12.35
CA VAL A 461 -2.94 -15.78 -13.25
C VAL A 461 -1.97 -16.64 -14.05
N LEU A 462 -1.21 -17.53 -13.40
CA LEU A 462 -0.33 -18.46 -14.08
C LEU A 462 -1.11 -19.35 -15.06
N GLY A 463 -2.29 -19.83 -14.67
CA GLY A 463 -3.20 -20.55 -15.56
C GLY A 463 -3.60 -19.74 -16.79
N VAL A 464 -3.89 -18.45 -16.65
CA VAL A 464 -4.21 -17.58 -17.80
C VAL A 464 -3.00 -17.42 -18.72
N LEU A 465 -1.81 -17.15 -18.16
CA LEU A 465 -0.57 -16.98 -18.94
C LEU A 465 -0.16 -18.26 -19.69
N THR A 466 -0.47 -19.43 -19.14
CA THR A 466 -0.14 -20.74 -19.72
C THR A 466 -1.28 -21.35 -20.54
N GLY A 467 -2.44 -20.69 -20.63
CA GLY A 467 -3.63 -21.19 -21.34
C GLY A 467 -4.46 -22.23 -20.56
N GLY A 468 -4.11 -22.56 -19.32
CA GLY A 468 -4.88 -23.46 -18.44
C GLY A 468 -6.09 -22.82 -17.75
N ALA A 469 -6.26 -21.49 -17.83
CA ALA A 469 -7.41 -20.76 -17.31
C ALA A 469 -7.82 -19.62 -18.26
N THR A 470 -9.07 -19.16 -18.12
CA THR A 470 -9.61 -18.06 -18.92
C THR A 470 -9.56 -16.73 -18.18
N VAL A 471 -9.53 -15.61 -18.90
CA VAL A 471 -9.66 -14.27 -18.31
C VAL A 471 -10.97 -14.14 -17.52
N THR A 472 -12.07 -14.79 -17.97
CA THR A 472 -13.33 -14.82 -17.22
C THR A 472 -13.15 -15.42 -15.82
N ARG A 473 -12.40 -16.53 -15.69
CA ARG A 473 -12.09 -17.12 -14.38
C ARG A 473 -11.27 -16.17 -13.51
N LEU A 474 -10.32 -15.43 -14.08
CA LEU A 474 -9.56 -14.41 -13.36
C LEU A 474 -10.46 -13.28 -12.86
N VAL A 475 -11.38 -12.75 -13.69
CA VAL A 475 -12.38 -11.75 -13.28
C VAL A 475 -13.22 -12.24 -12.11
N GLU A 476 -13.73 -13.48 -12.18
CA GLU A 476 -14.50 -14.09 -11.08
C GLU A 476 -13.67 -14.23 -9.81
N THR A 477 -12.39 -14.57 -9.95
CA THR A 477 -11.46 -14.73 -8.82
C THR A 477 -11.16 -13.39 -8.14
N LEU A 478 -10.94 -12.31 -8.90
CA LEU A 478 -10.73 -10.96 -8.33
C LEU A 478 -12.00 -10.43 -7.64
N ARG A 479 -13.18 -10.74 -8.17
CA ARG A 479 -14.46 -10.41 -7.51
C ARG A 479 -14.69 -11.21 -6.24
N LEU A 480 -14.36 -12.50 -6.25
CA LEU A 480 -14.35 -13.31 -5.05
C LEU A 480 -13.40 -12.71 -4.02
N ALA A 481 -12.20 -12.31 -4.45
CA ALA A 481 -11.20 -11.75 -3.57
C ALA A 481 -11.66 -10.46 -2.87
N TYR A 482 -12.26 -9.54 -3.63
CA TYR A 482 -12.90 -8.35 -3.07
C TYR A 482 -13.97 -8.70 -2.02
N ARG A 483 -14.86 -9.66 -2.30
CA ARG A 483 -15.90 -10.08 -1.35
C ARG A 483 -15.29 -10.71 -0.09
N VAL A 484 -14.29 -11.57 -0.24
CA VAL A 484 -13.57 -12.18 0.89
C VAL A 484 -12.93 -11.10 1.76
N LEU A 485 -12.31 -10.07 1.17
CA LEU A 485 -11.75 -8.94 1.92
C LEU A 485 -12.78 -8.14 2.70
N LEU A 486 -14.01 -7.99 2.21
CA LEU A 486 -15.11 -7.42 3.00
C LEU A 486 -15.45 -8.30 4.21
N GLY A 487 -15.39 -9.64 4.06
CA GLY A 487 -15.54 -10.58 5.17
C GLY A 487 -14.39 -10.47 6.17
N LEU A 488 -13.15 -10.41 5.68
CA LEU A 488 -11.94 -10.25 6.51
C LEU A 488 -11.96 -8.92 7.27
N ALA A 489 -12.49 -7.83 6.69
CA ALA A 489 -12.67 -6.57 7.40
C ALA A 489 -13.46 -6.75 8.70
N VAL A 490 -14.56 -7.52 8.67
CA VAL A 490 -15.37 -7.79 9.88
C VAL A 490 -14.57 -8.58 10.91
N VAL A 491 -13.84 -9.60 10.47
CA VAL A 491 -13.02 -10.45 11.34
C VAL A 491 -11.89 -9.66 11.99
N LEU A 492 -11.19 -8.82 11.23
CA LEU A 492 -10.07 -8.01 11.69
C LEU A 492 -10.52 -6.86 12.61
N ILE A 493 -11.71 -6.30 12.39
CA ILE A 493 -12.31 -5.35 13.35
C ILE A 493 -12.54 -6.03 14.71
N VAL A 494 -12.98 -7.29 14.72
CA VAL A 494 -13.12 -8.05 15.99
C VAL A 494 -11.76 -8.32 16.62
N ALA A 495 -10.75 -8.71 15.84
CA ALA A 495 -9.38 -8.90 16.34
C ALA A 495 -8.80 -7.62 16.95
N ALA A 496 -8.89 -6.49 16.24
CA ALA A 496 -8.42 -5.19 16.72
C ALA A 496 -9.16 -4.70 17.97
N LEU A 497 -10.45 -5.03 18.12
CA LEU A 497 -11.20 -4.73 19.35
C LEU A 497 -10.63 -5.51 20.53
N ILE A 498 -10.31 -6.80 20.33
CA ILE A 498 -9.71 -7.64 21.37
C ILE A 498 -8.29 -7.15 21.67
N GLU A 499 -7.52 -6.77 20.64
CA GLU A 499 -6.16 -6.25 20.79
C GLU A 499 -6.14 -4.96 21.59
N ALA A 500 -6.91 -3.95 21.18
CA ALA A 500 -6.87 -2.65 21.83
C ALA A 500 -7.46 -2.67 23.24
N PHE A 501 -8.56 -3.40 23.49
CA PHE A 501 -9.31 -3.29 24.75
C PHE A 501 -9.13 -4.47 25.71
N LEU A 502 -8.95 -5.69 25.22
CA LEU A 502 -8.93 -6.89 26.07
C LEU A 502 -7.52 -7.40 26.31
N THR A 503 -6.64 -7.34 25.32
CA THR A 503 -5.28 -7.89 25.38
C THR A 503 -4.44 -7.23 26.49
N PRO A 504 -4.41 -5.90 26.66
CA PRO A 504 -3.75 -5.25 27.80
C PRO A 504 -4.22 -5.78 29.17
N ALA A 505 -5.53 -5.93 29.35
CA ALA A 505 -6.10 -6.40 30.60
C ALA A 505 -5.76 -7.88 30.88
N ILE A 506 -5.77 -8.72 29.85
CA ILE A 506 -5.34 -10.11 29.95
C ILE A 506 -3.85 -10.18 30.29
N ALA A 507 -3.02 -9.39 29.61
CA ALA A 507 -1.59 -9.34 29.87
C ALA A 507 -1.27 -8.91 31.31
N ALA A 508 -1.91 -7.86 31.82
CA ALA A 508 -1.76 -7.44 33.22
C ALA A 508 -2.17 -8.55 34.21
N SER A 509 -3.25 -9.28 33.93
CA SER A 509 -3.68 -10.38 34.81
C SER A 509 -2.69 -11.55 34.87
N ILE A 510 -1.87 -11.74 33.83
CA ILE A 510 -0.89 -12.83 33.73
C ILE A 510 0.48 -12.39 34.26
N LEU A 511 0.89 -11.16 33.97
CA LEU A 511 2.24 -10.66 34.23
C LEU A 511 2.39 -9.96 35.59
N GLY A 512 1.28 -9.64 36.26
CA GLY A 512 1.26 -8.85 37.49
C GLY A 512 1.21 -7.36 37.22
#